data_AF-A0A920TEP7-F1
#
_entry.id   AF-A0A920TEP7-F1
#
_cell.length_a   1.000
_cell.length_b   1.000
_cell.length_c   1.000
_cell.angle_alpha   90.00
_cell.angle_beta   90.00
_cell.angle_gamma   90.00
#
_symmetry.space_group_name_H-M   'P 1'
#
loop_
_entity.id
_entity.type
_entity.pdbx_description
1 polymer ?
#
loop_
_entity_poly.entity_id
_entity_poly.type
_entity_poly.pdbx_seq_one_letter_code
_entity_poly.pdbx_strand_id
1 'polypeptide(L)'
;MDGIYRAVDELNADAVPNAGLTLEQVYDETIYINSAISLVQQNIYVGGTFAVLVLIAFLRSFRATLIVSMAIPVSVVASFVAMAAMGRSINVISLAGIAFAVGMVVDAAIVVLENIYRHRENGLSATKSAQQGAEQVWSAVLVLHSPRFLCLSQFLSCN
;
A
#
# COMPACT_ATOMS: atom_id res chain seq x y z
N MET A 1 -26.28 -1.09 -5.84
CA MET A 1 -27.06 -0.17 -6.69
C MET A 1 -28.10 -0.92 -7.55
N ASP A 2 -28.03 -2.24 -7.64
CA ASP A 2 -28.95 -3.11 -8.40
C ASP A 2 -30.44 -2.90 -8.09
N GLY A 3 -30.76 -2.43 -6.88
CA GLY A 3 -32.13 -2.11 -6.49
C GLY A 3 -32.71 -0.86 -7.18
N ILE A 4 -31.88 0.14 -7.53
CA ILE A 4 -32.35 1.36 -8.21
C ILE A 4 -32.60 1.06 -9.69
N TYR A 5 -31.73 0.28 -10.32
CA TYR A 5 -31.91 -0.20 -11.70
C TYR A 5 -33.21 -0.99 -11.87
N ARG A 6 -33.51 -1.90 -10.94
CA ARG A 6 -34.79 -2.63 -10.94
C ARG A 6 -36.00 -1.73 -10.75
N ALA A 7 -35.92 -0.72 -9.89
CA ALA A 7 -37.02 0.22 -9.67
C ALA A 7 -37.28 1.11 -10.90
N VAL A 8 -36.23 1.53 -11.62
CA VAL A 8 -36.36 2.29 -12.87
C VAL A 8 -36.95 1.43 -14.00
N ASP A 9 -36.52 0.17 -14.11
CA ASP A 9 -37.07 -0.79 -15.08
C ASP A 9 -38.54 -1.13 -14.79
N GLU A 10 -38.93 -1.31 -13.52
CA GLU A 10 -40.32 -1.53 -13.12
C GLU A 10 -41.22 -0.32 -13.42
N LEU A 11 -40.74 0.91 -13.20
CA LEU A 11 -41.49 2.14 -13.53
C LEU A 11 -41.63 2.39 -15.03
N ASN A 12 -40.59 2.08 -15.82
CA ASN A 12 -40.64 2.15 -17.29
C ASN A 12 -41.53 1.04 -17.90
N ALA A 13 -41.76 -0.07 -17.18
CA ALA A 13 -42.62 -1.15 -17.64
C ALA A 13 -44.13 -0.83 -17.50
N ASP A 14 -44.56 -0.22 -16.38
CA ASP A 14 -46.00 -0.05 -16.07
C ASP A 14 -46.49 1.41 -15.97
N ALA A 15 -45.73 2.33 -15.38
CA ALA A 15 -46.25 3.64 -14.97
C ALA A 15 -45.95 4.79 -15.94
N VAL A 16 -44.76 4.78 -16.53
CA VAL A 16 -44.20 5.87 -17.35
C VAL A 16 -44.74 5.91 -18.80
N PRO A 17 -45.00 4.76 -19.48
CA PRO A 17 -45.55 4.75 -20.85
C PRO A 17 -46.98 5.30 -20.96
N ASN A 18 -47.78 5.14 -19.89
CA ASN A 18 -49.17 5.62 -19.84
C ASN A 18 -49.29 7.16 -19.85
N ALA A 19 -48.20 7.87 -19.55
CA ALA A 19 -48.11 9.32 -19.62
C ALA A 19 -47.34 9.85 -20.86
N GLY A 20 -46.88 8.95 -21.75
CA GLY A 20 -46.12 9.32 -22.95
C GLY A 20 -44.70 9.82 -22.68
N LEU A 21 -44.13 9.51 -21.51
CA LEU A 21 -42.78 9.90 -21.10
C LEU A 21 -41.85 8.69 -21.12
N THR A 22 -40.53 8.91 -21.14
CA THR A 22 -39.50 7.85 -21.05
C THR A 22 -38.49 8.25 -19.98
N LEU A 23 -38.25 7.38 -19.00
CA LEU A 23 -37.31 7.66 -17.92
C LEU A 23 -35.96 7.05 -18.29
N GLU A 24 -34.99 7.88 -18.65
CA GLU A 24 -33.63 7.46 -18.99
C GLU A 24 -32.67 7.97 -17.91
N GLN A 25 -31.85 7.08 -17.36
CA GLN A 25 -30.84 7.48 -16.37
C GLN A 25 -29.63 8.09 -17.08
N VAL A 26 -29.59 9.42 -17.13
CA VAL A 26 -28.54 10.17 -17.85
C VAL A 26 -27.21 10.25 -17.07
N TYR A 27 -27.24 10.08 -15.74
CA TYR A 27 -26.05 10.20 -14.88
C TYR A 27 -26.01 9.05 -13.86
N ASP A 28 -24.96 8.22 -13.93
CA ASP A 28 -24.65 7.22 -12.90
C ASP A 28 -23.19 7.36 -12.46
N GLU A 29 -22.99 7.88 -11.25
CA GLU A 29 -21.66 7.97 -10.62
C GLU A 29 -21.07 6.58 -10.34
N THR A 30 -21.89 5.53 -10.25
CA THR A 30 -21.42 4.16 -10.03
C THR A 30 -20.57 3.66 -11.21
N ILE A 31 -20.90 4.05 -12.45
CA ILE A 31 -20.10 3.71 -13.64
C ILE A 31 -18.70 4.32 -13.54
N TYR A 32 -18.62 5.58 -13.12
CA TYR A 32 -17.35 6.27 -12.91
C TYR A 32 -16.53 5.64 -11.77
N ILE A 33 -17.17 5.33 -10.63
CA ILE A 33 -16.51 4.69 -9.49
C ILE A 33 -16.00 3.29 -9.85
N ASN A 34 -16.81 2.45 -10.50
CA ASN A 34 -16.40 1.12 -10.92
C ASN A 34 -15.25 1.17 -11.93
N SER A 35 -15.29 2.12 -12.87
CA SER A 35 -14.20 2.33 -13.82
C SER A 35 -12.91 2.75 -13.10
N ALA A 36 -12.99 3.69 -12.15
CA ALA A 36 -11.85 4.11 -11.34
C ALA A 36 -11.27 2.95 -10.49
N ILE A 37 -12.13 2.13 -9.87
CA ILE A 37 -11.70 0.94 -9.11
C ILE A 37 -11.01 -0.06 -10.03
N SER A 38 -11.58 -0.35 -11.20
CA SER A 38 -10.98 -1.28 -12.17
C SER A 38 -9.61 -0.80 -12.66
N LEU A 39 -9.46 0.51 -12.89
CA LEU A 39 -8.21 1.13 -13.29
C LEU A 39 -7.15 1.03 -12.18
N VAL A 40 -7.53 1.31 -10.93
CA VAL A 40 -6.63 1.17 -9.77
C VAL A 40 -6.22 -0.28 -9.57
N GLN A 41 -7.16 -1.23 -9.68
CA GLN A 41 -6.85 -2.66 -9.60
C GLN A 41 -5.87 -3.08 -10.69
N GLN A 42 -6.10 -2.68 -11.94
CA GLN A 42 -5.19 -2.97 -13.05
C GLN A 42 -3.80 -2.39 -12.80
N ASN A 43 -3.71 -1.16 -12.32
CA ASN A 43 -2.43 -0.53 -11.97
C ASN A 43 -1.70 -1.28 -10.85
N ILE A 44 -2.43 -1.78 -9.84
CA ILE A 44 -1.85 -2.61 -8.78
C ILE A 44 -1.30 -3.92 -9.34
N TYR A 45 -2.02 -4.59 -10.26
CA TYR A 45 -1.52 -5.83 -10.87
C TYR A 45 -0.31 -5.60 -11.77
N VAL A 46 -0.38 -4.62 -12.68
CA VAL A 46 0.71 -4.31 -13.62
C VAL A 46 1.92 -3.79 -12.84
N GLY A 47 1.72 -2.76 -11.99
CA GLY A 47 2.77 -2.16 -11.18
C GLY A 47 3.35 -3.13 -10.15
N GLY A 48 2.51 -3.92 -9.49
CA GLY A 48 2.95 -4.94 -8.54
C GLY A 48 3.79 -6.04 -9.20
N THR A 49 3.39 -6.48 -10.41
CA THR A 49 4.19 -7.45 -11.18
C THR A 49 5.54 -6.86 -11.56
N PHE A 50 5.59 -5.62 -12.07
CA PHE A 50 6.85 -4.94 -12.38
C PHE A 50 7.74 -4.76 -11.14
N ALA A 51 7.16 -4.39 -9.99
CA ALA A 51 7.91 -4.26 -8.74
C ALA A 51 8.54 -5.60 -8.32
N VAL A 52 7.80 -6.70 -8.39
CA VAL A 52 8.33 -8.05 -8.08
C VAL A 52 9.45 -8.44 -9.04
N LEU A 53 9.31 -8.15 -10.35
CA LEU A 53 10.36 -8.43 -11.32
C LEU A 53 11.65 -7.66 -11.03
N VAL A 54 11.56 -6.38 -10.68
CA VAL A 54 12.72 -5.58 -10.28
C VAL A 54 13.32 -6.12 -8.97
N LEU A 55 12.51 -6.46 -7.98
CA LEU A 55 13.00 -7.07 -6.73
C LEU A 55 13.73 -8.40 -6.98
N ILE A 56 13.23 -9.25 -7.89
CA ILE A 56 13.92 -10.50 -8.27
C ILE A 56 15.26 -10.18 -8.96
N ALA A 57 15.28 -9.17 -9.83
CA ALA A 57 16.50 -8.77 -10.54
C ALA A 57 17.60 -8.27 -9.58
N PHE A 58 17.23 -7.54 -8.52
CA PHE A 58 18.17 -7.06 -7.50
C PHE A 58 18.58 -8.15 -6.50
N LEU A 59 17.62 -8.86 -5.91
CA LEU A 59 17.91 -9.78 -4.80
C LEU A 59 18.38 -11.17 -5.28
N ARG A 60 18.19 -11.52 -6.56
CA ARG A 60 18.56 -12.81 -7.18
C ARG A 60 18.06 -14.05 -6.41
N SER A 61 17.06 -13.88 -5.53
CA SER A 61 16.59 -14.89 -4.59
C SER A 61 15.09 -14.77 -4.34
N PHE A 62 14.36 -15.80 -4.77
CA PHE A 62 12.90 -15.83 -4.66
C PHE A 62 12.39 -15.77 -3.22
N ARG A 63 13.12 -16.37 -2.28
CA ARG A 63 12.75 -16.39 -0.85
C ARG A 63 12.83 -14.99 -0.23
N ALA A 64 13.88 -14.24 -0.56
CA ALA A 64 14.05 -12.89 -0.03
C ALA A 64 13.00 -11.93 -0.63
N THR A 65 12.72 -12.04 -1.93
CA THR A 65 11.68 -11.26 -2.59
C THR A 65 10.29 -11.49 -1.97
N LEU A 66 9.95 -12.75 -1.66
CA LEU A 66 8.64 -13.07 -1.09
C LEU A 66 8.45 -12.44 0.31
N ILE A 67 9.49 -12.44 1.14
CA ILE A 67 9.49 -11.78 2.45
C ILE A 67 9.25 -10.27 2.30
N VAL A 68 9.97 -9.60 1.37
CA VAL A 68 9.79 -8.15 1.12
C VAL A 68 8.38 -7.85 0.58
N SER A 69 7.89 -8.67 -0.37
CA SER A 69 6.57 -8.47 -0.96
C SER A 69 5.43 -8.61 0.06
N MET A 70 5.59 -9.43 1.09
CA MET A 70 4.64 -9.53 2.22
C MET A 70 4.84 -8.42 3.24
N ALA A 71 6.07 -7.93 3.43
CA ALA A 71 6.35 -6.83 4.36
C ALA A 71 5.65 -5.52 3.97
N ILE A 72 5.57 -5.21 2.67
CA ILE A 72 4.90 -4.01 2.15
C ILE A 72 3.42 -3.94 2.59
N PRO A 73 2.53 -4.89 2.24
CA PRO A 73 1.13 -4.83 2.65
C PRO A 73 0.96 -4.88 4.16
N VAL A 74 1.78 -5.67 4.87
CA VAL A 74 1.74 -5.73 6.35
C VAL A 74 2.05 -4.37 6.98
N SER A 75 3.04 -3.63 6.46
CA SER A 75 3.41 -2.30 6.98
C SER A 75 2.32 -1.24 6.76
N VAL A 76 1.61 -1.32 5.63
CA VAL A 76 0.47 -0.44 5.32
C VAL A 76 -0.67 -0.72 6.30
N VAL A 77 -1.05 -1.99 6.49
CA VAL A 77 -2.10 -2.37 7.45
C VAL A 77 -1.73 -1.95 8.87
N ALA A 78 -0.48 -2.19 9.29
CA ALA A 78 0.00 -1.80 10.61
C ALA A 78 -0.10 -0.28 10.83
N SER A 79 0.20 0.52 9.80
CA SER A 79 0.11 1.99 9.86
C SER A 79 -1.34 2.48 10.02
N PHE A 80 -2.29 1.87 9.29
CA PHE A 80 -3.72 2.16 9.46
C PHE A 80 -4.24 1.76 10.84
N VAL A 81 -3.84 0.59 11.35
CA VAL A 81 -4.19 0.14 12.70
C VAL A 81 -3.64 1.10 13.76
N ALA A 82 -2.40 1.57 13.61
CA ALA A 82 -1.80 2.54 14.52
C ALA A 82 -2.54 3.88 14.52
N MET A 83 -2.95 4.39 13.35
CA MET A 83 -3.76 5.62 13.28
C MET A 83 -5.14 5.45 13.90
N ALA A 84 -5.79 4.31 13.66
CA ALA A 84 -7.08 4.00 14.27
C ALA A 84 -6.98 3.92 15.80
N ALA A 85 -5.91 3.33 16.33
CA ALA A 85 -5.64 3.28 17.76
C ALA A 85 -5.40 4.68 18.39
N MET A 86 -4.84 5.62 17.63
CA MET A 86 -4.66 7.01 18.05
C MET A 86 -5.90 7.90 17.86
N GLY A 87 -7.01 7.35 17.33
CA GLY A 87 -8.25 8.10 17.09
C GLY A 87 -8.11 9.23 16.07
N ARG A 88 -7.08 9.19 15.20
CA ARG A 88 -6.85 10.21 14.17
C ARG A 88 -7.63 9.89 12.90
N SER A 89 -8.20 10.92 12.28
CA SER A 89 -8.91 10.77 11.02
C SER A 89 -7.95 10.57 9.85
N ILE A 90 -8.40 9.81 8.85
CA ILE A 90 -7.69 9.65 7.58
C ILE A 90 -7.97 10.89 6.74
N ASN A 91 -6.99 11.77 6.63
CA ASN A 91 -7.00 12.93 5.74
C ASN A 91 -5.84 12.83 4.72
N VAL A 92 -5.87 13.66 3.67
CA VAL A 92 -4.85 13.65 2.60
C VAL A 92 -3.43 13.87 3.15
N ILE A 93 -3.26 14.73 4.15
CA ILE A 93 -1.96 15.00 4.80
C ILE A 93 -1.48 13.75 5.56
N SER A 94 -2.35 13.08 6.30
CA SER A 94 -2.03 11.83 7.01
C SER A 94 -1.74 10.67 6.06
N LEU A 95 -2.45 10.60 4.93
CA LEU A 95 -2.21 9.61 3.86
C LEU A 95 -0.82 9.81 3.25
N ALA A 96 -0.43 11.06 2.97
CA ALA A 96 0.92 11.40 2.52
C ALA A 96 1.98 11.02 3.57
N GLY A 97 1.71 11.31 4.85
CA GLY A 97 2.58 10.93 5.96
C GLY A 97 2.76 9.41 6.11
N ILE A 98 1.67 8.64 6.02
CA ILE A 98 1.72 7.17 6.05
C ILE A 98 2.50 6.63 4.86
N ALA A 99 2.26 7.13 3.65
CA ALA A 99 2.96 6.67 2.46
C ALA A 99 4.48 6.87 2.60
N PHE A 100 4.92 8.01 3.13
CA PHE A 100 6.32 8.27 3.42
C PHE A 100 6.87 7.36 4.53
N ALA A 101 6.14 7.21 5.63
CA ALA A 101 6.53 6.35 6.75
C ALA A 101 6.70 4.89 6.32
N VAL A 102 5.75 4.35 5.56
CA VAL A 102 5.81 2.99 5.02
C VAL A 102 7.03 2.81 4.14
N GLY A 103 7.31 3.75 3.21
CA GLY A 103 8.49 3.67 2.35
C GLY A 103 9.79 3.60 3.16
N MET A 104 9.94 4.44 4.18
CA MET A 104 11.13 4.44 5.03
C MET A 104 11.34 3.12 5.78
N VAL A 105 10.27 2.55 6.32
CA VAL A 105 10.33 1.29 7.07
C VAL A 105 10.69 0.14 6.13
N VAL A 106 10.09 0.12 4.94
CA VAL A 106 10.35 -0.92 3.92
C VAL A 106 11.80 -0.83 3.42
N ASP A 107 12.31 0.37 3.15
CA ASP A 107 13.70 0.56 2.68
C ASP A 107 14.72 0.02 3.69
N ALA A 108 14.54 0.32 4.98
CA ALA A 108 15.41 -0.20 6.03
C ALA A 108 15.30 -1.73 6.18
N ALA A 109 14.08 -2.27 6.06
CA ALA A 109 13.87 -3.72 6.10
C ALA A 109 14.55 -4.45 4.93
N ILE A 110 14.52 -3.87 3.73
CA ILE A 110 15.18 -4.43 2.54
C ILE A 110 16.70 -4.50 2.74
N VAL A 111 17.34 -3.40 3.18
CA VAL A 111 18.79 -3.35 3.42
C VAL A 111 19.23 -4.39 4.47
N VAL A 112 18.46 -4.53 5.55
CA VAL A 112 18.74 -5.54 6.59
C VAL A 112 18.60 -6.96 6.02
N LEU A 113 17.51 -7.24 5.31
CA LEU A 113 17.25 -8.57 4.75
C LEU A 113 18.31 -8.96 3.71
N GLU A 114 18.75 -8.01 2.87
CA GLU A 114 19.81 -8.23 1.89
C GLU A 114 21.14 -8.58 2.59
N ASN A 115 21.49 -7.86 3.66
CA ASN A 115 22.73 -8.18 4.38
C ASN A 115 22.66 -9.56 5.07
N ILE A 116 21.52 -9.91 5.65
CA ILE A 116 21.29 -11.25 6.21
C ILE A 116 21.40 -12.31 5.11
N TYR A 117 20.82 -12.06 3.93
CA TYR A 117 20.88 -12.97 2.79
C TYR A 117 22.32 -13.19 2.32
N ARG A 118 23.11 -12.11 2.21
CA ARG A 118 24.55 -12.17 1.90
C ARG A 118 25.33 -13.03 2.90
N HIS A 119 25.04 -12.93 4.20
CA HIS A 119 25.67 -13.76 5.23
C HIS A 119 25.24 -15.24 5.12
N ARG A 120 24.00 -15.50 4.73
CA ARG A 120 23.54 -16.87 4.47
C ARG A 120 24.23 -17.49 3.26
N GLU A 121 24.51 -16.73 2.20
CA GLU A 121 25.29 -17.20 1.05
C GLU A 121 26.74 -17.51 1.41
N ASN A 122 27.30 -16.78 2.38
CA ASN A 122 28.64 -17.04 2.94
C ASN A 122 28.70 -18.28 3.86
N GLY A 123 27.62 -19.08 3.95
CA GLY A 123 27.59 -20.35 4.67
C GLY A 123 27.25 -20.26 6.16
N LEU A 124 26.85 -19.10 6.67
CA LEU A 124 26.42 -18.98 8.07
C LEU A 124 25.03 -19.58 8.30
N SER A 125 24.81 -20.11 9.52
CA SER A 125 23.48 -20.58 9.94
C SER A 125 22.49 -19.42 9.98
N ALA A 126 21.19 -19.71 9.81
CA ALA A 126 20.15 -18.68 9.71
C ALA A 126 20.15 -17.72 10.91
N THR A 127 20.29 -18.24 12.12
CA THR A 127 20.31 -17.44 13.36
C THR A 127 21.54 -16.55 13.45
N LYS A 128 22.73 -17.08 13.13
CA LYS A 128 23.97 -16.29 13.13
C LYS A 128 23.96 -15.21 12.05
N SER A 129 23.41 -15.53 10.87
CA SER A 129 23.27 -14.59 9.76
C SER A 129 22.32 -13.44 10.12
N ALA A 130 21.22 -13.73 10.82
CA ALA A 130 20.27 -12.71 11.28
C ALA A 130 20.92 -11.75 12.29
N GLN A 131 21.66 -12.28 13.25
CA GLN A 131 22.33 -11.47 14.27
C GLN A 131 23.44 -10.59 13.67
N GLN A 132 24.41 -11.19 12.97
CA GLN A 132 25.52 -10.44 12.37
C GLN A 132 25.04 -9.50 11.27
N GLY A 133 24.04 -9.93 10.49
CA GLY A 133 23.43 -9.11 9.45
C GLY A 133 22.83 -7.82 10.01
N ALA A 134 22.09 -7.92 11.12
CA ALA A 134 21.51 -6.78 11.81
C ALA A 134 22.56 -5.89 12.50
N GLU A 135 23.54 -6.48 13.19
CA GLU A 135 24.60 -5.76 13.92
C GLU A 135 25.54 -4.96 13.00
N GLN A 136 25.62 -5.27 11.70
CA GLN A 136 26.44 -4.50 10.77
C GLN A 136 25.72 -3.27 10.20
N VAL A 137 24.40 -3.35 10.04
CA VAL A 137 23.61 -2.31 9.36
C VAL A 137 22.83 -1.42 10.32
N TRP A 138 22.79 -1.75 11.62
CA TRP A 138 22.03 -0.95 12.61
C TRP A 138 22.43 0.53 12.59
N SER A 139 23.72 0.85 12.46
CA SER A 139 24.22 2.22 12.40
C SER A 139 23.74 2.94 11.14
N ALA A 140 23.75 2.26 10.00
CA ALA A 140 23.22 2.79 8.74
C ALA A 140 21.71 3.05 8.84
N VAL A 141 20.94 2.12 9.42
CA VAL A 141 19.49 2.27 9.61
C VAL A 141 19.15 3.42 10.56
N LEU A 142 19.93 3.61 11.63
CA LEU A 142 19.76 4.73 12.56
C LEU A 142 20.06 6.08 11.92
N VAL A 143 21.18 6.19 11.19
CA VAL A 143 21.55 7.41 10.48
C VAL A 143 20.51 7.76 9.40
N LEU A 144 19.95 6.75 8.74
CA LEU A 144 18.89 6.92 7.74
C LEU A 144 17.58 7.50 8.33
N HIS A 145 17.29 7.23 9.61
CA HIS A 145 16.06 7.71 10.26
C HIS A 145 16.25 9.03 11.00
N SER A 146 17.45 9.32 11.53
CA SER A 146 17.68 10.49 12.37
C SER A 146 17.30 11.85 11.75
N PRO A 147 17.65 12.20 10.49
CA PRO A 147 17.28 13.50 9.92
C PRO A 147 15.77 13.61 9.67
N ARG A 148 15.10 12.49 9.39
CA ARG A 148 13.67 12.46 9.08
C ARG A 148 12.81 12.54 10.34
N PHE A 149 13.27 11.96 11.44
CA PHE A 149 12.67 12.18 12.75
C PHE A 149 12.81 13.64 13.18
N LEU A 150 13.96 14.27 12.93
CA LEU A 150 14.16 15.70 13.17
C LEU A 150 13.18 16.55 12.35
N CYS A 151 13.04 16.26 11.06
CA CYS A 151 12.12 16.97 10.17
C CYS A 151 10.65 16.78 10.60
N LEU A 152 10.26 15.57 10.99
CA LEU A 152 8.91 15.29 11.49
C LEU A 152 8.62 16.06 12.79
N SER A 153 9.60 16.17 13.70
CA SER A 153 9.44 16.94 14.93
C SER A 153 9.25 18.43 14.66
N GLN A 154 9.94 18.99 13.65
CA GLN A 154 9.73 20.37 13.21
C GLN A 154 8.35 20.56 12.58
N PHE A 155 7.87 19.60 11.80
CA PHE A 155 6.53 19.65 11.19
C PHE A 155 5.42 19.61 12.24
N LEU A 156 5.57 18.76 13.26
CA LEU A 156 4.65 18.69 14.41
C LEU A 156 4.71 19.94 15.30
N SER A 157 5.85 20.63 15.38
CA SER A 157 5.97 21.91 16.10
C SER A 157 5.36 23.09 15.34
N CYS A 158 5.08 22.95 14.04
CA CYS A 158 4.60 24.04 13.20
C CYS A 158 3.06 24.04 13.00
N ASN A 159 2.35 23.10 13.63
CA ASN A 159 0.89 22.93 13.61
C ASN A 159 0.37 22.86 15.04
#